data_AF-A0A2E6KKB0-F1
#
_entry.id   AF-A0A2E6KKB0-F1
#
_cell.length_a   1.000
_cell.length_b   1.000
_cell.length_c   1.000
_cell.angle_alpha   90.00
_cell.angle_beta   90.00
_cell.angle_gamma   90.00
#
_symmetry.space_group_name_H-M   'P 1'
#
loop_
_entity.id
_entity.type
_entity.pdbx_description
1 polymer ?
#
loop_
_entity_poly.entity_id
_entity_poly.type
_entity_poly.pdbx_seq_one_letter_code
_entity_poly.pdbx_strand_id
1 'polypeptide(L)'
;MARLESLIRYHKHDLDEKRKHLGNLNSQATELENQLDTLEKQKDKEAELAKTEPLLGQAYSNYLVGYKKMKATLLNQRAELEKEIEAALFEIQEKFTELKKYEVLHEKRLKEKRIQEQKEEDKAFDEMALEIYERKKKEKTEQ
;
A
#
# COMPACT_ATOMS: atom_id res chain seq x y z
N MET A 1 13.40 23.23 3.21
CA MET A 1 13.11 22.04 2.38
C MET A 1 13.19 20.74 3.18
N ALA A 2 14.28 20.49 3.93
CA ALA A 2 14.53 19.22 4.65
C ALA A 2 13.38 18.68 5.54
N ARG A 3 12.59 19.54 6.20
CA ARG A 3 11.51 19.09 7.09
C ARG A 3 10.35 18.41 6.35
N LEU A 4 9.98 18.89 5.15
CA LEU A 4 8.84 18.34 4.38
C LEU A 4 9.22 17.02 3.71
N GLU A 5 10.46 16.92 3.21
CA GLU A 5 10.99 15.69 2.62
C GLU A 5 11.10 14.56 3.66
N SER A 6 11.56 14.87 4.88
CA SER A 6 11.56 13.91 5.97
C SER A 6 10.16 13.45 6.37
N LEU A 7 9.16 14.35 6.33
CA LEU A 7 7.77 14.00 6.58
C LEU A 7 7.23 13.06 5.49
N ILE A 8 7.52 13.34 4.21
CA ILE A 8 7.16 12.46 3.08
C ILE A 8 7.79 11.07 3.27
N ARG A 9 9.07 10.98 3.63
CA ARG A 9 9.73 9.70 3.92
C ARG A 9 9.04 8.93 5.03
N TYR A 10 8.68 9.62 6.12
CA TYR A 10 7.94 9.02 7.22
C TYR A 10 6.60 8.43 6.75
N HIS A 11 5.78 9.20 6.02
CA HIS A 11 4.49 8.72 5.54
C HIS A 11 4.60 7.60 4.50
N LYS A 12 5.68 7.58 3.69
CA LYS A 12 5.98 6.43 2.81
C LYS A 12 6.23 5.17 3.61
N HIS A 13 7.08 5.27 4.63
CA HIS A 13 7.36 4.13 5.49
C HIS A 13 6.11 3.63 6.23
N ASP A 14 5.31 4.54 6.79
CA ASP A 14 4.03 4.21 7.43
C ASP A 14 3.09 3.48 6.47
N LEU A 15 2.95 3.96 5.23
CA LEU A 15 2.15 3.30 4.19
C LEU A 15 2.67 1.89 3.85
N ASP A 16 3.99 1.72 3.75
CA ASP A 16 4.60 0.42 3.45
C ASP A 16 4.41 -0.59 4.58
N GLU A 17 4.49 -0.15 5.84
CA GLU A 17 4.16 -1.00 7.00
C GLU A 17 2.68 -1.43 6.98
N LYS A 18 1.75 -0.52 6.63
CA LYS A 18 0.33 -0.86 6.48
C LYS A 18 0.08 -1.87 5.35
N ARG A 19 0.75 -1.71 4.21
CA ARG A 19 0.68 -2.68 3.10
C ARG A 19 1.25 -4.05 3.48
N LYS A 20 2.34 -4.07 4.24
CA LYS A 20 2.91 -5.31 4.77
C LYS A 20 1.95 -6.01 5.72
N HIS A 21 1.29 -5.24 6.60
CA HIS A 21 0.25 -5.78 7.47
C HIS A 21 -0.92 -6.40 6.69
N LEU A 22 -1.42 -5.71 5.66
CA LEU A 22 -2.44 -6.25 4.75
C LEU A 22 -1.96 -7.55 4.05
N GLY A 23 -0.69 -7.61 3.63
CA GLY A 23 -0.10 -8.83 3.07
C GLY A 23 -0.13 -10.02 4.05
N ASN A 24 0.13 -9.76 5.33
CA ASN A 24 0.05 -10.79 6.36
C ASN A 24 -1.39 -11.27 6.58
N LEU A 25 -2.38 -10.36 6.60
CA LEU A 25 -3.80 -10.72 6.72
C LEU A 25 -4.26 -11.58 5.53
N ASN A 26 -3.90 -11.20 4.30
CA ASN A 26 -4.22 -12.00 3.11
C ASN A 26 -3.56 -13.39 3.13
N SER A 27 -2.36 -13.49 3.70
CA SER A 27 -1.70 -14.79 3.86
C SER A 27 -2.47 -15.67 4.86
N GLN A 28 -2.94 -15.10 5.97
CA GLN A 28 -3.78 -15.82 6.93
C GLN A 28 -5.12 -16.25 6.31
N ALA A 29 -5.73 -15.41 5.46
CA ALA A 29 -6.96 -15.75 4.76
C ALA A 29 -6.77 -16.93 3.81
N THR A 30 -5.66 -16.92 3.08
CA THR A 30 -5.27 -18.03 2.20
C THR A 30 -5.05 -19.33 2.99
N GLU A 31 -4.44 -19.24 4.17
CA GLU A 31 -4.27 -20.41 5.05
C GLU A 31 -5.61 -20.97 5.55
N LEU A 32 -6.54 -20.10 5.95
CA LEU A 32 -7.90 -20.50 6.34
C LEU A 32 -8.66 -21.17 5.18
N GLU A 33 -8.53 -20.67 3.96
CA GLU A 33 -9.11 -21.29 2.77
C GLU A 33 -8.54 -22.68 2.51
N ASN A 34 -7.22 -22.85 2.64
CA ASN A 34 -6.56 -24.15 2.51
C ASN A 34 -7.03 -25.14 3.60
N GLN A 35 -7.24 -24.66 4.83
CA GLN A 35 -7.78 -25.48 5.92
C GLN A 35 -9.23 -25.92 5.64
N LEU A 36 -10.07 -25.03 5.10
CA LEU A 36 -11.43 -25.36 4.68
C LEU A 36 -11.45 -26.41 3.56
N ASP A 37 -10.65 -26.23 2.52
CA ASP A 37 -10.53 -27.20 1.41
C ASP A 37 -10.03 -28.57 1.91
N THR A 38 -9.04 -28.57 2.80
CA THR A 38 -8.55 -29.81 3.43
C THR A 38 -9.64 -30.50 4.24
N LEU A 39 -10.43 -29.73 5.02
CA LEU A 39 -11.54 -30.25 5.81
C LEU A 39 -12.64 -30.83 4.92
N GLU A 40 -12.93 -30.22 3.77
CA GLU A 40 -13.90 -30.74 2.79
C GLU A 40 -13.42 -32.05 2.16
N LYS A 41 -12.14 -32.12 1.74
CA LYS A 41 -11.54 -33.35 1.23
C LYS A 41 -11.56 -34.49 2.25
N GLN A 42 -11.34 -34.19 3.53
CA GLN A 42 -11.47 -35.18 4.60
C GLN A 42 -12.90 -35.68 4.74
N LYS A 43 -13.89 -34.77 4.72
CA LYS A 43 -15.30 -35.14 4.78
C LYS A 43 -15.70 -36.09 3.65
N ASP A 44 -15.22 -35.83 2.44
CA ASP A 44 -15.54 -36.66 1.28
C ASP A 44 -14.91 -38.05 1.38
N LYS A 45 -13.67 -38.16 1.88
CA LYS A 45 -13.04 -39.45 2.17
C LYS A 45 -13.83 -40.26 3.20
N GLU A 46 -14.24 -39.63 4.30
CA GLU A 46 -15.06 -40.30 5.33
C GLU A 46 -16.44 -40.72 4.79
N ALA A 47 -17.02 -39.93 3.89
CA ALA A 47 -18.27 -40.26 3.22
C ALA A 47 -18.15 -41.52 2.35
N GLU A 48 -17.06 -41.65 1.59
CA GLU A 48 -16.83 -42.83 0.76
C GLU A 48 -16.59 -44.09 1.61
N LEU A 49 -15.83 -44.00 2.70
CA LEU A 49 -15.61 -45.12 3.63
C LEU A 49 -16.92 -45.61 4.27
N ALA A 50 -17.80 -44.69 4.66
CA ALA A 50 -19.10 -45.03 5.23
C ALA A 50 -20.05 -45.69 4.22
N LYS A 51 -19.89 -45.43 2.91
CA LYS A 51 -20.64 -46.13 1.85
C LYS A 51 -20.16 -47.57 1.66
N THR A 52 -18.86 -47.82 1.80
CA THR A 52 -18.28 -49.15 1.62
C THR A 52 -18.50 -50.08 2.81
N GLU A 53 -18.57 -49.52 4.03
CA GLU A 53 -18.70 -50.29 5.28
C GLU A 53 -19.95 -49.86 6.07
N PRO A 54 -21.07 -50.62 5.99
CA PRO A 54 -22.34 -50.26 6.62
C PRO A 54 -22.26 -50.08 8.15
N LEU A 55 -21.32 -50.77 8.80
CA LEU A 55 -21.06 -50.66 10.25
C LEU A 55 -20.52 -49.27 10.65
N LEU A 56 -19.94 -48.51 9.72
CA LEU A 56 -19.39 -47.18 9.97
C LEU A 56 -20.41 -46.05 9.86
N GLY A 57 -21.65 -46.33 9.44
CA GLY A 57 -22.68 -45.29 9.24
C GLY A 57 -22.97 -44.44 10.49
N GLN A 58 -22.99 -45.06 11.68
CA GLN A 58 -23.20 -44.34 12.94
C GLN A 58 -21.98 -43.49 13.33
N ALA A 59 -20.77 -43.99 13.09
CA ALA A 59 -19.53 -43.24 13.32
C ALA A 59 -19.43 -42.01 12.40
N TYR A 60 -19.83 -42.17 11.14
CA TYR A 60 -19.87 -41.07 10.16
C TYR A 60 -20.87 -39.97 10.56
N SER A 61 -22.02 -40.33 11.13
CA SER A 61 -22.97 -39.34 11.65
C SER A 61 -22.36 -38.46 12.75
N ASN A 62 -21.64 -39.06 13.69
CA ASN A 62 -20.93 -38.33 14.75
C ASN A 62 -19.80 -37.44 14.17
N TYR A 63 -19.06 -37.96 13.18
CA TYR A 63 -18.05 -37.18 12.47
C TYR A 63 -18.65 -35.93 11.81
N LEU A 64 -19.81 -36.06 11.15
CA LEU A 64 -20.48 -34.93 10.49
C LEU A 64 -20.87 -33.80 11.46
N VAL A 65 -21.21 -34.12 12.71
CA VAL A 65 -21.49 -33.12 13.75
C VAL A 65 -20.22 -32.34 14.07
N GLY A 66 -19.09 -33.04 14.24
CA GLY A 66 -17.77 -32.42 14.46
C GLY A 66 -17.32 -31.56 13.28
N TYR A 67 -17.45 -32.09 12.07
CA TYR A 67 -17.15 -31.38 10.81
C TYR A 67 -17.94 -30.07 10.70
N LYS A 68 -19.26 -30.11 10.93
CA LYS A 68 -20.10 -28.91 10.87
C LYS A 68 -19.66 -27.84 11.87
N LYS A 69 -19.33 -28.26 13.10
CA LYS A 69 -18.84 -27.34 14.14
C LYS A 69 -17.52 -26.71 13.73
N MET A 70 -16.57 -27.51 13.27
CA MET A 70 -15.25 -27.02 12.83
C MET A 70 -15.37 -26.07 11.63
N LYS A 71 -16.16 -26.45 10.61
CA LYS A 71 -16.42 -25.61 9.44
C LYS A 71 -17.05 -24.29 9.82
N ALA A 72 -18.03 -24.28 10.73
CA ALA A 72 -18.63 -23.04 11.22
C ALA A 72 -17.60 -22.14 11.93
N THR A 73 -16.70 -22.71 12.73
CA THR A 73 -15.61 -21.96 13.37
C THR A 73 -14.68 -21.33 12.33
N LEU A 74 -14.21 -22.09 11.34
CA LEU A 74 -13.32 -21.59 10.29
C LEU A 74 -13.99 -20.50 9.44
N LEU A 75 -15.28 -20.65 9.12
CA LEU A 75 -16.03 -19.64 8.39
C LEU A 75 -16.21 -18.34 9.19
N ASN A 76 -16.44 -18.44 10.50
CA ASN A 76 -16.51 -17.26 11.37
C ASN A 76 -15.16 -16.54 11.43
N GLN A 77 -14.06 -17.28 11.61
CA GLN A 77 -12.70 -16.72 11.59
C GLN A 77 -12.39 -16.03 10.26
N ARG A 78 -12.79 -16.65 9.15
CA ARG A 78 -12.65 -16.04 7.82
C ARG A 78 -13.44 -14.74 7.72
N ALA A 79 -14.69 -14.71 8.17
CA ALA A 79 -15.52 -13.50 8.12
C ALA A 79 -14.98 -12.37 9.02
N GLU A 80 -14.37 -12.69 10.14
CA GLU A 80 -13.66 -11.72 10.99
C GLU A 80 -12.44 -11.17 10.26
N LEU A 81 -11.62 -12.04 9.66
CA LEU A 81 -10.43 -11.64 8.93
C LEU A 81 -10.75 -10.82 7.67
N GLU A 82 -11.82 -11.11 6.97
CA GLU A 82 -12.31 -10.31 5.83
C GLU A 82 -12.62 -8.86 6.26
N LYS A 83 -13.25 -8.67 7.44
CA LYS A 83 -13.50 -7.32 7.98
C LYS A 83 -12.21 -6.61 8.36
N GLU A 84 -11.23 -7.32 8.91
CA GLU A 84 -9.91 -6.75 9.22
C GLU A 84 -9.17 -6.32 7.94
N ILE A 85 -9.27 -7.11 6.88
CA ILE A 85 -8.73 -6.78 5.55
C ILE A 85 -9.38 -5.52 4.99
N GLU A 86 -10.72 -5.42 5.05
CA GLU A 86 -11.44 -4.22 4.63
C GLU A 86 -11.03 -2.98 5.42
N ALA A 87 -10.89 -3.10 6.74
CA ALA A 87 -10.41 -2.01 7.60
C ALA A 87 -8.97 -1.61 7.25
N ALA A 88 -8.07 -2.57 7.03
CA ALA A 88 -6.70 -2.32 6.63
C ALA A 88 -6.59 -1.61 5.27
N LEU A 89 -7.45 -1.98 4.31
CA LEU A 89 -7.55 -1.30 3.00
C LEU A 89 -7.97 0.16 3.15
N PHE A 90 -8.96 0.42 4.02
CA PHE A 90 -9.40 1.78 4.32
C PHE A 90 -8.27 2.61 4.94
N GLU A 91 -7.56 2.07 5.93
CA GLU A 91 -6.39 2.74 6.53
C GLU A 91 -5.30 3.06 5.49
N ILE A 92 -4.99 2.11 4.61
CA ILE A 92 -4.03 2.32 3.51
C ILE A 92 -4.48 3.47 2.61
N GLN A 93 -5.76 3.54 2.27
CA GLN A 93 -6.31 4.61 1.43
C GLN A 93 -6.20 5.98 2.11
N GLU A 94 -6.51 6.08 3.40
CA GLU A 94 -6.35 7.33 4.16
C GLU A 94 -4.89 7.78 4.19
N LYS A 95 -3.96 6.86 4.51
CA LYS A 95 -2.52 7.14 4.58
C LYS A 95 -1.93 7.52 3.23
N PHE A 96 -2.37 6.86 2.17
CA PHE A 96 -1.96 7.21 0.81
C PHE A 96 -2.44 8.63 0.43
N THR A 97 -3.67 8.97 0.78
CA THR A 97 -4.23 10.30 0.53
C THR A 97 -3.46 11.38 1.30
N GLU A 98 -3.11 11.11 2.56
CA GLU A 98 -2.28 12.00 3.37
C GLU A 98 -0.88 12.18 2.76
N LEU A 99 -0.20 11.09 2.39
CA LEU A 99 1.09 11.15 1.71
C LEU A 99 1.02 12.01 0.44
N LYS A 100 -0.02 11.82 -0.39
CA LYS A 100 -0.18 12.58 -1.63
C LYS A 100 -0.34 14.08 -1.41
N LYS A 101 -1.01 14.51 -0.34
CA LYS A 101 -1.09 15.94 0.01
C LYS A 101 0.29 16.53 0.25
N TYR A 102 1.16 15.82 0.98
CA TYR A 102 2.52 16.28 1.23
C TYR A 102 3.39 16.28 -0.02
N GLU A 103 3.27 15.27 -0.87
CA GLU A 103 4.00 15.20 -2.15
C GLU A 103 3.64 16.39 -3.05
N VAL A 104 2.35 16.68 -3.24
CA VAL A 104 1.89 17.82 -4.05
C VAL A 104 2.37 19.16 -3.48
N LEU A 105 2.32 19.33 -2.16
CA LEU A 105 2.83 20.54 -1.51
C LEU A 105 4.34 20.71 -1.74
N HIS A 106 5.09 19.61 -1.67
CA HIS A 106 6.53 19.62 -1.89
C HIS A 106 6.88 19.98 -3.34
N GLU A 107 6.20 19.38 -4.32
CA GLU A 107 6.37 19.70 -5.74
C GLU A 107 6.08 21.16 -6.03
N LYS A 108 5.00 21.72 -5.46
CA LYS A 108 4.66 23.13 -5.61
C LYS A 108 5.79 24.03 -5.09
N ARG A 109 6.31 23.75 -3.88
CA ARG A 109 7.42 24.51 -3.28
C ARG A 109 8.71 24.42 -4.10
N LEU A 110 9.01 23.24 -4.64
CA LEU A 110 10.19 23.04 -5.49
C LEU A 110 10.06 23.83 -6.79
N LYS A 111 8.87 23.86 -7.39
CA LYS A 111 8.59 24.65 -8.59
C LYS A 111 8.71 26.16 -8.32
N GLU A 112 8.13 26.65 -7.24
CA GLU A 112 8.25 28.05 -6.82
C GLU A 112 9.71 28.45 -6.60
N LYS A 113 10.49 27.61 -5.91
CA LYS A 113 11.91 27.84 -5.69
C LYS A 113 12.69 27.91 -7.01
N ARG A 114 12.45 26.97 -7.94
CA ARG A 114 13.11 26.95 -9.24
C ARG A 114 12.79 28.20 -10.07
N ILE A 115 11.54 28.66 -10.06
CA ILE A 115 11.15 29.89 -10.75
C ILE A 115 11.86 31.10 -10.15
N GLN A 116 12.02 31.14 -8.81
CA GLN A 116 12.73 32.23 -8.15
C GLN A 116 14.23 32.20 -8.49
N GLU A 117 14.87 31.04 -8.45
CA GLU A 117 16.27 30.85 -8.86
C GLU A 117 16.49 31.27 -10.31
N GLN A 118 15.61 30.85 -11.24
CA GLN A 118 15.66 31.28 -12.64
C GLN A 118 15.54 32.79 -12.81
N LYS A 119 14.62 33.44 -12.09
CA LYS A 119 14.47 34.90 -12.14
C LYS A 119 15.70 35.64 -11.61
N GLU A 120 16.39 35.07 -10.63
CA GLU A 120 17.63 35.65 -10.08
C GLU A 120 18.79 35.46 -11.07
N GLU A 121 18.89 34.29 -11.69
CA GLU A 121 19.86 34.01 -12.77
C GLU A 121 19.65 34.92 -13.98
N ASP A 122 18.41 35.05 -14.47
CA ASP A 122 18.06 35.90 -15.62
C ASP A 122 18.47 37.37 -15.37
N LYS A 123 18.18 37.89 -14.18
CA LYS A 123 18.59 39.26 -13.80
C LYS A 123 20.12 39.42 -13.80
N ALA A 124 20.84 38.44 -13.27
CA ALA A 124 22.30 38.49 -13.25
C ALA A 124 22.88 38.46 -14.69
N PHE A 125 22.29 37.66 -15.58
CA PHE A 125 22.69 37.64 -16.99
C PHE A 125 22.39 38.96 -17.71
N ASP A 126 21.24 39.57 -17.46
CA ASP A 126 20.87 40.86 -18.02
C ASP A 126 21.83 41.97 -17.57
N GLU A 127 22.18 42.00 -16.28
CA GLU A 127 23.17 42.94 -15.73
C GLU A 127 24.54 42.78 -16.40
N MET A 128 25.04 41.54 -16.53
CA MET A 128 26.30 41.27 -17.24
C MET A 128 26.24 41.68 -18.72
N ALA A 129 25.12 41.43 -19.40
CA ALA A 129 24.95 41.81 -20.80
C ALA A 129 25.00 43.33 -21.00
N LEU A 130 24.38 44.10 -20.09
CA LEU A 130 24.44 45.56 -20.07
C LEU A 130 25.87 46.07 -19.85
N GLU A 131 26.61 45.50 -18.89
CA GLU A 131 28.01 45.86 -18.66
C GLU A 131 28.89 45.62 -19.88
N ILE A 132 28.73 44.46 -20.54
CA ILE A 132 29.46 44.12 -21.77
C ILE A 132 29.10 45.10 -22.90
N TYR A 133 27.82 45.45 -23.03
CA TYR A 133 27.37 46.39 -24.04
C TYR A 133 27.95 47.79 -23.82
N GLU A 134 27.89 48.31 -22.59
CA GLU A 134 28.46 49.61 -22.23
C GLU A 134 29.98 49.65 -22.45
N ARG A 135 30.71 48.58 -22.15
CA ARG A 135 32.14 48.49 -22.43
C ARG A 135 32.43 48.61 -23.92
N LYS A 136 31.72 47.84 -24.76
CA LYS A 136 31.86 47.88 -26.22
C LYS A 136 31.49 49.25 -26.81
N LYS A 137 30.50 49.94 -26.23
CA LYS A 137 30.10 51.27 -26.65
C LYS A 137 31.20 52.29 -26.37
N LYS A 138 31.80 52.26 -25.18
CA LYS A 138 32.95 53.12 -24.84
C LYS A 138 34.13 52.90 -25.79
N GLU A 139 34.50 51.65 -26.04
CA GLU A 139 35.57 51.30 -26.99
C GLU A 139 35.35 51.84 -28.41
N LYS A 140 34.09 51.94 -28.87
CA LYS A 140 33.73 52.52 -30.18
C LYS A 140 33.69 54.05 -30.21
N THR A 141 33.57 54.72 -29.07
CA THR A 141 33.46 56.18 -28.99
C THR A 141 34.84 56.84 -28.85
N GLU A 142 35.85 56.06 -28.47
CA GLU A 142 37.26 56.47 -28.33
C GLU A 142 38.10 56.23 -29.61
N GLN A 143 37.48 55.72 -30.69
CA GLN A 143 38.06 55.58 -32.04
C GLN A 143 37.54 56.66 -32.97
#